data_AF-A0A380ELD5-F1
#
_entry.id   AF-A0A380ELD5-F1
#
_cell.length_a   1.000
_cell.length_b   1.000
_cell.length_c   1.000
_cell.angle_alpha   90.00
_cell.angle_beta   90.00
_cell.angle_gamma   90.00
#
_symmetry.space_group_name_H-M   'P 1'
#
loop_
_entity.id
_entity.type
_entity.pdbx_description
1 polymer ?
#
loop_
_entity_poly.entity_id
_entity_poly.type
_entity_poly.pdbx_seq_one_letter_code
_entity_poly.pdbx_strand_id
1 'polypeptide(L)'
;MQFDRGYQSPYMVTDSDKMVAELERPYILVTDKKISSFQDILPLLEQVVQSNRPILIVADEVEGDALTNIVLNRMRGTFTAVAVKAPGFGDRRKAMLEDLAILTGAQVITDDLGLDLKDASIDMLGTASKVEVTKDNTTVVDGDR
;
A
#
# COMPACT_ATOMS: atom_id res chain seq x y z
N MET A 1 -13.73 -4.05 -1.27
CA MET A 1 -13.82 -2.60 -1.50
C MET A 1 -13.13 -2.25 -2.81
N GLN A 2 -13.69 -1.33 -3.61
CA GLN A 2 -13.03 -0.81 -4.81
C GLN A 2 -12.97 0.71 -4.74
N PHE A 3 -11.87 1.30 -5.21
CA PHE A 3 -11.72 2.75 -5.34
C PHE A 3 -10.90 3.16 -6.57
N ASP A 4 -11.17 4.37 -7.08
CA ASP A 4 -10.66 4.90 -8.36
C ASP A 4 -9.24 5.47 -8.24
N ARG A 5 -8.31 4.66 -7.73
CA ARG A 5 -6.88 4.96 -7.67
C ARG A 5 -6.11 3.74 -8.13
N GLY A 6 -5.39 3.86 -9.24
CA GLY A 6 -4.51 2.81 -9.73
C GLY A 6 -3.08 2.91 -9.20
N TYR A 7 -2.21 2.06 -9.74
CA TYR A 7 -0.79 2.05 -9.43
C TYR A 7 -0.14 3.40 -9.78
N GLN A 8 0.80 3.86 -8.95
CA GLN A 8 1.52 5.11 -9.22
C GLN A 8 2.58 4.96 -10.31
N SER A 9 2.98 3.72 -10.64
CA SER A 9 3.93 3.43 -11.72
C SER A 9 3.55 2.14 -12.45
N PRO A 10 3.54 2.12 -13.80
CA PRO A 10 3.27 0.90 -14.57
C PRO A 10 4.32 -0.17 -14.37
N TYR A 11 5.51 0.16 -13.85
CA TYR A 11 6.54 -0.82 -13.51
C TYR A 11 6.21 -1.63 -12.25
N MET A 12 5.09 -1.35 -11.57
CA MET A 12 4.61 -2.10 -10.42
C MET A 12 3.73 -3.30 -10.79
N VAL A 13 3.36 -3.45 -12.07
CA VAL A 13 2.51 -4.57 -12.53
C VAL A 13 3.16 -5.92 -12.25
N THR A 14 2.32 -6.92 -11.98
CA THR A 14 2.74 -8.31 -11.82
C THR A 14 2.45 -9.14 -13.04
N ASP A 15 1.44 -8.75 -13.81
CA ASP A 15 1.10 -9.28 -15.12
C ASP A 15 1.24 -8.15 -16.16
N SER A 16 2.35 -8.18 -16.91
CA SER A 16 2.67 -7.19 -17.93
C SER A 16 1.79 -7.31 -19.18
N ASP A 17 1.16 -8.46 -19.42
CA ASP A 17 0.28 -8.66 -20.58
C ASP A 17 -1.08 -8.00 -20.33
N LYS A 18 -1.61 -8.18 -19.11
CA LYS A 18 -2.87 -7.56 -18.68
C LYS A 18 -2.71 -6.14 -18.15
N MET A 19 -1.48 -5.71 -17.87
CA MET A 19 -1.18 -4.43 -17.22
C MET A 19 -1.87 -4.28 -15.86
N VAL A 20 -1.78 -5.32 -15.03
CA VAL A 20 -2.35 -5.36 -13.67
C VAL A 20 -1.32 -5.80 -12.64
N ALA A 21 -1.47 -5.32 -11.41
CA ALA A 21 -0.77 -5.86 -10.25
C ALA A 21 -1.74 -6.68 -9.41
N GLU A 22 -1.47 -7.98 -9.29
CA GLU A 22 -2.22 -8.94 -8.48
C GLU A 22 -1.36 -9.32 -7.27
N LEU A 23 -1.89 -9.07 -6.08
CA LEU A 23 -1.23 -9.37 -4.81
C LEU A 23 -2.07 -10.39 -4.06
N GLU A 24 -1.49 -11.57 -3.82
CA GLU A 24 -2.13 -12.64 -3.05
C GLU A 24 -1.72 -12.55 -1.57
N ARG A 25 -2.71 -12.58 -0.69
CA ARG A 25 -2.57 -12.39 0.76
C ARG A 25 -1.62 -11.24 1.13
N PRO A 26 -1.81 -10.02 0.61
CA PRO A 26 -0.89 -8.94 0.88
C PRO A 26 -1.01 -8.42 2.30
N TYR A 27 0.02 -7.72 2.75
CA TYR A 27 -0.12 -6.68 3.76
C TYR A 27 -0.64 -5.39 3.15
N ILE A 28 -1.33 -4.58 3.95
CA ILE A 28 -1.90 -3.32 3.52
C ILE A 28 -1.49 -2.23 4.51
N LEU A 29 -0.62 -1.33 4.05
CA LEU A 29 -0.30 -0.09 4.76
C LEU A 29 -1.34 0.98 4.38
N VAL A 30 -1.97 1.58 5.39
CA VAL A 30 -2.96 2.63 5.23
C VAL A 30 -2.46 3.89 5.94
N THR A 31 -2.21 4.97 5.20
CA THR A 31 -1.76 6.23 5.75
C THR A 31 -2.32 7.41 4.97
N ASP A 32 -2.54 8.54 5.66
CA ASP A 32 -2.85 9.83 5.03
C ASP A 32 -1.60 10.68 4.82
N LYS A 33 -0.42 10.16 5.17
CA LYS A 33 0.87 10.83 4.99
C LYS A 33 1.36 10.67 3.56
N LYS A 34 2.23 11.61 3.19
CA LYS A 34 3.04 11.57 1.98
C LYS A 34 4.36 10.85 2.26
N ILE A 35 4.78 9.99 1.34
CA ILE A 35 5.99 9.17 1.45
C ILE A 35 6.97 9.60 0.35
N SER A 36 7.89 10.50 0.70
CA SER A 36 8.93 10.96 -0.23
C SER A 36 10.24 10.20 -0.07
N SER A 37 10.59 9.81 1.16
CA SER A 37 11.84 9.14 1.51
C SER A 37 11.66 7.64 1.72
N PHE A 38 12.50 6.82 1.07
CA PHE A 38 12.48 5.38 1.28
C PHE A 38 12.88 5.00 2.71
N GLN A 39 13.69 5.83 3.38
CA GLN A 39 14.12 5.59 4.76
C GLN A 39 12.96 5.59 5.75
N ASP A 40 11.89 6.33 5.46
CA ASP A 40 10.74 6.44 6.38
C ASP A 40 9.93 5.15 6.48
N ILE A 41 9.99 4.30 5.44
CA ILE A 41 9.27 3.02 5.37
C ILE A 41 10.20 1.80 5.38
N LEU A 42 11.52 2.00 5.30
CA LEU A 42 12.51 0.93 5.24
C LEU A 42 12.37 -0.08 6.39
N PRO A 43 12.24 0.33 7.68
CA PRO A 43 12.12 -0.62 8.79
C PRO A 43 10.89 -1.52 8.69
N LEU A 44 9.77 -0.98 8.19
CA LEU A 44 8.55 -1.73 7.95
C LEU A 44 8.70 -2.70 6.78
N LEU A 45 9.31 -2.24 5.68
CA LEU A 45 9.52 -3.07 4.49
C LEU A 45 10.47 -4.24 4.77
N GLU A 46 11.49 -4.08 5.62
CA GLU A 46 12.35 -5.19 6.04
C GLU A 46 11.56 -6.31 6.71
N GLN A 47 10.59 -5.96 7.58
CA GLN A 47 9.71 -6.95 8.22
C GLN A 47 8.79 -7.64 7.21
N VAL A 48 8.25 -6.89 6.25
CA VAL A 48 7.41 -7.43 5.16
C VAL A 48 8.22 -8.40 4.29
N VAL A 49 9.46 -8.05 3.93
CA VAL A 49 10.35 -8.91 3.14
C VAL A 49 10.60 -10.24 3.85
N GLN A 50 10.86 -10.21 5.17
CA GLN A 50 11.07 -11.43 5.96
C GLN A 50 9.85 -12.37 5.98
N SER A 51 8.64 -11.80 5.84
CA SER A 51 7.41 -12.60 5.76
C SER A 51 7.16 -13.23 4.39
N ASN A 52 7.92 -12.83 3.36
CA ASN A 52 7.74 -13.24 1.96
C ASN A 52 6.32 -13.00 1.43
N ARG A 53 5.69 -11.88 1.82
CA ARG A 53 4.36 -11.46 1.38
C ARG A 53 4.43 -10.15 0.59
N PRO A 54 3.57 -9.95 -0.43
CA PRO A 54 3.46 -8.66 -1.08
C PRO A 54 2.85 -7.60 -0.16
N ILE A 55 3.03 -6.32 -0.51
CA ILE A 55 2.41 -5.21 0.20
C ILE A 55 1.73 -4.21 -0.74
N LEU A 56 0.51 -3.81 -0.38
CA LEU A 56 -0.17 -2.63 -0.93
C LEU A 56 0.13 -1.43 -0.01
N ILE A 57 0.61 -0.34 -0.59
CA ILE A 57 0.84 0.93 0.11
C ILE A 57 -0.22 1.93 -0.35
N VAL A 58 -1.14 2.29 0.54
CA VAL A 58 -2.15 3.34 0.34
C VAL A 58 -1.72 4.56 1.13
N ALA A 59 -1.29 5.60 0.42
CA ALA A 59 -0.75 6.84 1.00
C ALA A 59 -1.30 8.08 0.29
N ASP A 60 -1.22 9.28 0.85
CA ASP A 60 -1.62 10.51 0.12
C ASP A 60 -0.88 10.62 -1.22
N GLU A 61 0.43 10.41 -1.17
CA GLU A 61 1.30 10.37 -2.32
C GLU A 61 2.56 9.59 -1.99
N VAL A 62 3.09 8.81 -2.94
CA VAL A 62 4.43 8.23 -2.86
C VAL A 62 5.25 8.85 -3.98
N GLU A 63 6.38 9.46 -3.65
CA GLU A 63 7.18 10.18 -4.64
C GLU A 63 8.67 10.08 -4.34
N GLY A 64 9.48 10.84 -5.08
CA GLY A 64 10.90 10.99 -4.80
C GLY A 64 11.68 9.68 -4.84
N ASP A 65 12.57 9.53 -3.87
CA ASP A 65 13.39 8.33 -3.74
C ASP A 65 12.58 7.13 -3.24
N ALA A 66 11.49 7.33 -2.49
CA ALA A 66 10.60 6.25 -2.07
C ALA A 66 10.00 5.52 -3.28
N LEU A 67 9.35 6.26 -4.19
CA LEU A 67 8.74 5.69 -5.39
C LEU A 67 9.78 4.98 -6.27
N THR A 68 10.94 5.63 -6.44
CA THR A 68 12.04 5.09 -7.24
C THR A 68 12.54 3.75 -6.68
N ASN A 69 12.78 3.67 -5.37
CA ASN A 69 13.27 2.45 -4.73
C ASN A 69 12.24 1.32 -4.74
N ILE A 70 10.95 1.62 -4.53
CA ILE A 70 9.88 0.63 -4.62
C ILE A 70 9.85 0.01 -6.02
N VAL A 71 9.88 0.86 -7.06
CA VAL A 71 9.89 0.39 -8.47
C VAL A 71 11.13 -0.46 -8.77
N LEU A 72 12.32 0.01 -8.38
CA LEU A 72 13.57 -0.74 -8.63
C LEU A 72 13.59 -2.09 -7.92
N ASN A 73 13.10 -2.16 -6.68
CA ASN A 73 13.01 -3.43 -5.95
C ASN A 73 12.01 -4.39 -6.59
N ARG A 74 10.88 -3.88 -7.10
CA ARG A 74 9.92 -4.69 -7.84
C ARG A 74 10.54 -5.24 -9.13
N MET A 75 11.22 -4.41 -9.91
CA MET A 75 11.88 -4.83 -11.16
C MET A 75 13.00 -5.86 -10.92
N ARG A 76 13.70 -5.77 -9.79
CA ARG A 76 14.73 -6.73 -9.38
C ARG A 76 14.15 -8.03 -8.80
N GLY A 77 12.85 -8.05 -8.49
CA GLY A 77 12.20 -9.18 -7.82
C GLY A 77 12.58 -9.33 -6.34
N THR A 78 13.14 -8.29 -5.70
CA THR A 78 13.53 -8.34 -4.28
C THR A 78 12.31 -8.54 -3.38
N PHE A 79 11.25 -7.77 -3.65
CA PHE A 79 9.93 -7.91 -3.04
C PHE A 79 8.88 -7.29 -3.95
N THR A 80 7.62 -7.62 -3.68
CA THR A 80 6.49 -7.09 -4.45
C THR A 80 5.76 -6.04 -3.63
N ALA A 81 5.83 -4.79 -4.06
CA ALA A 81 5.10 -3.69 -3.47
C ALA A 81 4.42 -2.85 -4.55
N VAL A 82 3.19 -2.43 -4.27
CA VAL A 82 2.40 -1.58 -5.15
C VAL A 82 1.94 -0.37 -4.36
N ALA A 83 2.28 0.82 -4.84
CA ALA A 83 1.83 2.08 -4.25
C ALA A 83 0.64 2.65 -5.03
N VAL A 84 -0.39 3.06 -4.30
CA VAL A 84 -1.59 3.73 -4.82
C VAL A 84 -1.86 4.97 -3.99
N LYS A 85 -2.46 6.00 -4.60
CA LYS A 85 -2.88 7.18 -3.83
C LYS A 85 -4.10 6.84 -2.99
N ALA A 86 -4.24 7.48 -1.84
CA ALA A 86 -5.42 7.41 -1.00
C ALA A 86 -6.64 7.94 -1.79
N PRO A 87 -7.80 7.29 -1.68
CA PRO A 87 -9.01 7.77 -2.34
C PRO A 87 -9.59 8.99 -1.61
N GLY A 88 -10.26 9.87 -2.36
CA GLY A 88 -10.85 11.08 -1.81
C GLY A 88 -9.83 12.17 -1.42
N PHE A 89 -10.35 13.23 -0.79
CA PHE A 89 -9.62 14.41 -0.32
C PHE A 89 -10.24 14.92 0.99
N GLY A 90 -9.46 15.63 1.82
CA GLY A 90 -9.93 16.20 3.09
C GLY A 90 -10.59 15.14 3.99
N ASP A 91 -11.71 15.49 4.62
CA ASP A 91 -12.43 14.59 5.53
C ASP A 91 -12.93 13.31 4.85
N ARG A 92 -13.26 13.39 3.55
CA ARG A 92 -13.66 12.20 2.78
C ARG A 92 -12.51 11.20 2.66
N ARG A 93 -11.27 11.67 2.54
CA ARG A 93 -10.11 10.77 2.53
C ARG A 93 -9.97 10.05 3.87
N LYS A 94 -10.06 10.79 4.97
CA LYS A 94 -9.97 10.22 6.32
C LYS A 94 -11.01 9.13 6.53
N ALA A 95 -12.26 9.40 6.18
CA ALA A 95 -13.34 8.40 6.26
C ALA A 95 -13.06 7.16 5.38
N MET A 96 -12.61 7.35 4.14
CA MET A 96 -12.32 6.21 3.25
C MET A 96 -11.09 5.39 3.67
N LEU A 97 -10.08 6.02 4.26
CA LEU A 97 -8.94 5.30 4.83
C LEU A 97 -9.34 4.51 6.07
N GLU A 98 -10.21 5.07 6.91
CA GLU A 98 -10.76 4.37 8.06
C GLU A 98 -11.62 3.17 7.64
N ASP A 99 -12.48 3.33 6.63
CA ASP A 99 -13.27 2.21 6.09
C ASP A 99 -12.37 1.08 5.56
N LEU A 100 -11.29 1.42 4.87
CA LEU A 100 -10.31 0.45 4.39
C LEU A 100 -9.57 -0.22 5.55
N ALA A 101 -9.21 0.53 6.58
CA ALA A 101 -8.55 0.02 7.78
C ALA A 101 -9.45 -0.97 8.52
N ILE A 102 -10.72 -0.63 8.75
CA ILE A 102 -11.72 -1.52 9.35
C ILE A 102 -11.89 -2.80 8.53
N LEU A 103 -12.04 -2.67 7.20
CA LEU A 103 -12.21 -3.82 6.30
C LEU A 103 -11.02 -4.79 6.37
N THR A 104 -9.80 -4.26 6.43
CA THR A 104 -8.57 -5.06 6.32
C THR A 104 -7.97 -5.41 7.69
N GLY A 105 -8.51 -4.84 8.77
CA GLY A 105 -7.94 -4.89 10.10
C GLY A 105 -6.64 -4.08 10.27
N ALA A 106 -6.38 -3.12 9.37
CA ALA A 106 -5.24 -2.21 9.52
C ALA A 106 -5.48 -1.16 10.60
N GLN A 107 -4.41 -0.52 11.04
CA GLN A 107 -4.45 0.76 11.76
C GLN A 107 -4.00 1.87 10.81
N VAL A 108 -4.77 2.96 10.74
CA VAL A 108 -4.39 4.12 9.91
C VAL A 108 -3.21 4.84 10.56
N ILE A 109 -2.08 4.95 9.85
CA ILE A 109 -0.91 5.70 10.31
C ILE A 109 -1.09 7.17 9.93
N THR A 110 -1.33 8.01 10.92
CA THR A 110 -1.63 9.44 10.73
C THR A 110 -1.10 10.27 11.91
N ASP A 111 -0.77 11.54 11.64
CA ASP A 111 -0.39 12.52 12.66
C ASP A 111 -1.53 12.82 13.65
N ASP A 112 -2.79 12.67 13.23
CA ASP A 112 -3.96 12.87 14.10
C ASP A 112 -3.99 11.89 15.29
N LEU A 113 -3.37 10.72 15.11
CA LEU A 113 -3.23 9.68 16.14
C LEU A 113 -1.83 9.66 16.78
N GLY A 114 -0.95 10.59 16.40
CA GLY A 114 0.43 10.66 16.87
C GLY A 114 1.32 9.50 16.37
N LEU A 115 0.99 8.92 15.22
CA LEU A 115 1.74 7.79 14.65
C LEU A 115 2.67 8.24 13.52
N ASP A 116 3.92 7.78 13.55
CA ASP A 116 4.91 7.99 12.50
C ASP A 116 5.10 6.71 11.66
N LEU A 117 5.38 6.87 10.37
CA LEU A 117 5.73 5.77 9.48
C LEU A 117 7.02 5.06 9.91
N LYS A 118 7.95 5.78 10.53
CA LYS A 118 9.21 5.21 11.03
C LYS A 118 9.01 4.22 12.17
N ASP A 119 7.96 4.41 12.95
CA ASP A 119 7.60 3.58 14.09
C ASP A 119 6.56 2.51 13.70
N ALA A 120 6.17 2.45 12.43
CA ALA A 120 5.21 1.48 11.93
C ALA A 120 5.75 0.04 12.05
N SER A 121 4.88 -0.86 12.46
CA SER A 121 5.17 -2.27 12.63
C SER A 121 4.17 -3.15 11.88
N ILE A 122 4.52 -4.43 11.69
CA ILE A 122 3.72 -5.35 10.88
C ILE A 122 2.32 -5.61 11.46
N ASP A 123 2.14 -5.45 12.78
CA ASP A 123 0.87 -5.58 13.50
C ASP A 123 -0.10 -4.41 13.23
N MET A 124 0.39 -3.29 12.71
CA MET A 124 -0.45 -2.17 12.27
C MET A 124 -0.95 -2.36 10.84
N LEU A 125 -0.42 -3.34 10.09
CA LEU A 125 -0.80 -3.59 8.71
C LEU A 125 -2.07 -4.42 8.62
N GLY A 126 -2.94 -4.03 7.70
CA GLY A 126 -4.10 -4.83 7.33
C GLY A 126 -3.72 -6.02 6.46
N THR A 127 -4.71 -6.86 6.19
CA THR A 127 -4.59 -7.94 5.22
C THR A 127 -5.87 -8.12 4.42
N ALA A 128 -5.76 -8.86 3.32
CA ALA A 128 -6.85 -9.20 2.40
C ALA A 128 -6.56 -10.56 1.77
N SER A 129 -7.54 -11.23 1.17
CA SER A 129 -7.28 -12.45 0.39
C SER A 129 -6.54 -12.11 -0.90
N LYS A 130 -7.03 -11.11 -1.64
CA LYS A 130 -6.45 -10.65 -2.90
C LYS A 130 -6.59 -9.14 -3.01
N VAL A 131 -5.59 -8.50 -3.60
CA VAL A 131 -5.67 -7.13 -4.11
C VAL A 131 -5.35 -7.15 -5.59
N GLU A 132 -6.17 -6.45 -6.38
CA GLU A 132 -5.93 -6.20 -7.80
C GLU A 132 -5.83 -4.70 -8.03
N VAL A 133 -4.75 -4.26 -8.69
CA VAL A 133 -4.51 -2.85 -9.02
C VAL A 133 -4.31 -2.72 -10.52
N THR A 134 -5.16 -1.91 -11.14
CA THR A 134 -5.09 -1.53 -12.54
C THR A 134 -4.54 -0.11 -12.66
N LYS A 135 -4.49 0.44 -13.88
CA LYS A 135 -4.10 1.85 -14.11
C LYS A 135 -5.02 2.83 -13.38
N ASP A 136 -6.30 2.50 -13.25
CA ASP A 136 -7.33 3.44 -12.80
C ASP A 136 -7.98 3.03 -11.47
N ASN A 137 -7.95 1.75 -11.12
CA ASN A 137 -8.70 1.20 -9.98
C ASN A 137 -7.83 0.30 -9.10
N THR A 138 -8.18 0.29 -7.81
CA THR A 138 -7.74 -0.72 -6.84
C THR A 138 -8.94 -1.46 -6.28
N THR A 139 -8.88 -2.78 -6.30
CA THR A 139 -9.89 -3.67 -5.73
C THR A 139 -9.26 -4.50 -4.63
N VAL A 140 -9.76 -4.34 -3.41
CA VAL A 140 -9.38 -5.10 -2.22
C VAL A 140 -10.47 -6.12 -1.93
N VAL A 141 -10.14 -7.40 -2.06
CA VAL A 141 -11.04 -8.51 -1.76
C VAL A 141 -10.64 -9.05 -0.40
N ASP A 142 -11.52 -8.89 0.59
CA ASP A 142 -11.31 -9.54 1.88
C ASP A 142 -11.52 -11.05 1.74
N GLY A 143 -10.73 -11.84 2.47
CA GLY A 143 -10.91 -13.28 2.54
C GLY A 143 -11.64 -13.62 3.82
N ASP A 144 -12.73 -14.38 3.72
CA ASP A 144 -13.45 -14.88 4.90
C ASP A 144 -12.45 -15.43 5.93
N ARG A 145 -12.46 -14.81 7.13
CA ARG A 145 -11.75 -15.30 8.30
C ARG A 145 -12.32 -16.64 8.77
#